data_AF-A0A0V0YP71-F1
#
_entry.id   AF-A0A0V0YP71-F1
#
_cell.length_a   1.000
_cell.length_b   1.000
_cell.length_c   1.000
_cell.angle_alpha   90.00
_cell.angle_beta   90.00
_cell.angle_gamma   90.00
#
_symmetry.space_group_name_H-M   'P 1'
#
loop_
_entity.id
_entity.type
_entity.pdbx_description
1 polymer ?
#
loop_
_entity_poly.entity_id
_entity_poly.type
_entity_poly.pdbx_seq_one_letter_code
_entity_poly.pdbx_strand_id
1 'polypeptide(L)'
;MYAMLCTRPDVNLAVSLVGRYQSNPGKEHWTAVKNILKYLKRTKDMFLVYGGDEELVVKGYVDASFDTDLDDSKSQTGYVYILNGGA
;
A
#
# COMPACT_ATOMS: atom_id res chain seq x y z
N MET A 1 -7.21 6.30 2.98
CA MET A 1 -5.84 5.85 2.64
C MET A 1 -5.28 4.79 3.59
N TYR A 2 -5.56 4.80 4.89
CA TYR A 2 -5.00 3.79 5.80
C TYR A 2 -5.30 2.33 5.39
N ALA A 3 -6.57 2.02 5.10
CA ALA A 3 -6.95 0.67 4.69
C ALA A 3 -6.18 0.20 3.44
N MET A 4 -6.04 1.03 2.40
CA MET A 4 -5.30 0.65 1.19
C MET A 4 -3.79 0.45 1.39
N LEU A 5 -3.19 1.17 2.34
CA LEU A 5 -1.75 1.12 2.59
C LEU A 5 -1.36 -0.01 3.54
N CYS A 6 -2.20 -0.28 4.55
CA CYS A 6 -1.80 -1.11 5.68
C CYS A 6 -2.51 -2.45 5.76
N THR A 7 -3.76 -2.57 5.31
CA THR A 7 -4.58 -3.76 5.61
C THR A 7 -5.28 -4.37 4.40
N ARG A 8 -5.49 -3.61 3.34
CA ARG A 8 -6.30 -3.96 2.16
C ARG A 8 -5.67 -3.45 0.87
N PRO A 9 -4.49 -3.97 0.47
CA PRO A 9 -3.82 -3.56 -0.76
C PRO A 9 -4.65 -3.84 -2.02
N ASP A 10 -5.58 -4.81 -1.95
CA ASP A 10 -6.53 -5.16 -3.01
C ASP A 10 -7.48 -4.02 -3.41
N VAL A 11 -7.74 -3.04 -2.53
CA VAL A 11 -8.55 -1.84 -2.86
C VAL A 11 -7.72 -0.62 -3.24
N ASN A 12 -6.39 -0.72 -3.25
CA ASN A 12 -5.50 0.43 -3.44
C ASN A 12 -5.77 1.16 -4.77
N LEU A 13 -5.79 0.42 -5.88
CA LEU A 13 -6.04 1.02 -7.19
C LEU A 13 -7.40 1.74 -7.25
N ALA A 14 -8.46 1.11 -6.73
CA ALA A 14 -9.80 1.67 -6.75
C ALA A 14 -9.90 2.96 -5.92
N VAL A 15 -9.32 2.97 -4.72
CA VAL A 15 -9.29 4.16 -3.84
C VAL A 15 -8.44 5.27 -4.46
N SER A 16 -7.28 4.93 -5.02
CA SER A 16 -6.37 5.89 -5.66
C SER A 16 -7.00 6.56 -6.88
N LEU A 17 -7.75 5.81 -7.70
CA LEU A 17 -8.46 6.36 -8.85
C LEU A 17 -9.58 7.32 -8.44
N VAL A 18 -10.42 6.91 -7.50
CA VAL A 18 -11.56 7.73 -7.05
C VAL A 18 -11.08 8.98 -6.28
N GLY A 19 -9.95 8.88 -5.57
CA GLY A 19 -9.32 9.99 -4.86
C GLY A 19 -8.96 11.18 -5.75
N ARG A 20 -8.68 10.96 -7.05
CA ARG A 20 -8.40 12.04 -8.02
C ARG A 20 -9.56 13.02 -8.19
N TYR A 21 -10.78 12.58 -7.88
CA TYR A 21 -12.00 13.36 -8.03
C TYR A 21 -12.58 13.82 -6.68
N GLN A 22 -11.80 13.74 -5.60
CA GLN A 22 -12.26 14.09 -4.25
C GLN A 22 -12.67 15.56 -4.12
N SER A 23 -12.02 16.47 -4.87
CA SER A 23 -12.33 17.90 -4.84
C SER A 23 -13.67 18.25 -5.51
N ASN A 24 -14.11 17.47 -6.50
CA ASN A 24 -15.38 17.64 -7.19
C ASN A 24 -15.97 16.29 -7.65
N PRO A 25 -16.60 15.53 -6.74
CA PRO A 25 -17.09 14.20 -7.05
C PRO A 25 -18.43 14.24 -7.81
N GLY A 26 -18.47 13.62 -8.99
CA GLY A 26 -19.69 13.34 -9.73
C GLY A 26 -20.46 12.12 -9.21
N LYS A 27 -21.65 11.88 -9.78
CA LYS A 27 -22.53 10.76 -9.40
C LYS A 27 -21.88 9.38 -9.59
N GLU A 28 -21.08 9.23 -10.64
CA GLU A 28 -20.34 8.00 -10.91
C GLU A 28 -19.27 7.75 -9.85
N HIS A 29 -18.51 8.79 -9.47
CA HIS A 29 -17.51 8.70 -8.40
C HIS A 29 -18.17 8.30 -7.07
N TRP A 30 -19.32 8.89 -6.73
CA TRP A 30 -20.09 8.50 -5.54
C TRP A 30 -20.55 7.05 -5.56
N THR A 31 -20.95 6.55 -6.74
CA THR A 31 -21.34 5.16 -6.91
C THR A 31 -20.13 4.23 -6.71
N ALA A 32 -18.96 4.60 -7.26
CA ALA A 32 -17.71 3.87 -7.05
C ALA A 32 -17.30 3.85 -5.57
N VAL A 33 -17.36 4.97 -4.85
CA VAL A 33 -17.10 5.02 -3.39
C VAL A 33 -18.03 4.07 -2.63
N LYS A 34 -19.33 4.11 -2.92
CA LYS A 34 -20.31 3.20 -2.28
C LYS A 34 -19.99 1.73 -2.55
N ASN A 35 -19.55 1.40 -3.75
CA ASN A 35 -19.14 0.04 -4.09
C ASN A 35 -17.88 -0.39 -3.33
N ILE A 36 -16.87 0.48 -3.20
CA ILE A 36 -15.67 0.22 -2.39
C ILE A 36 -16.05 -0.04 -0.93
N LEU A 37 -16.89 0.81 -0.34
CA LEU A 37 -17.35 0.63 1.04
C LEU A 37 -18.17 -0.65 1.23
N LYS A 38 -19.03 -0.98 0.27
CA LYS A 38 -19.82 -2.23 0.28
C LYS A 38 -18.92 -3.46 0.19
N TYR A 39 -17.87 -3.39 -0.64
CA TYR A 39 -16.87 -4.45 -0.75
C TYR A 39 -16.13 -4.63 0.57
N LEU A 40 -15.61 -3.56 1.18
CA LEU A 40 -14.94 -3.60 2.48
C LEU A 40 -15.85 -4.19 3.56
N LYS A 41 -17.14 -3.79 3.60
CA LYS A 41 -18.11 -4.34 4.57
C LYS A 41 -18.37 -5.84 4.37
N ARG A 42 -18.46 -6.31 3.12
CA ARG A 42 -18.72 -7.72 2.80
C ARG A 42 -17.50 -8.61 3.02
N THR A 43 -16.30 -8.04 2.93
CA THR A 43 -15.03 -8.74 3.03
C THR A 43 -14.30 -8.41 4.34
N LYS A 44 -15.02 -7.91 5.35
CA LYS A 44 -14.44 -7.49 6.63
C LYS A 44 -13.75 -8.63 7.38
N ASP A 45 -14.25 -9.86 7.20
CA ASP A 45 -13.76 -11.08 7.83
C ASP A 45 -12.85 -11.88 6.88
N MET A 46 -12.55 -11.32 5.70
CA MET A 46 -11.63 -11.92 4.73
C MET A 46 -10.26 -11.29 4.88
N PHE A 47 -9.23 -12.13 4.89
CA PHE A 47 -7.84 -11.71 5.00
C PHE A 47 -7.07 -12.22 3.79
N LEU A 48 -6.21 -11.37 3.24
CA LEU A 48 -5.28 -11.80 2.22
C LEU A 48 -4.12 -12.50 2.92
N VAL A 49 -4.05 -13.82 2.77
CA VAL A 49 -2.94 -14.62 3.30
C VAL A 49 -1.90 -14.74 2.19
N TYR A 50 -0.82 -13.98 2.29
CA TYR A 50 0.35 -14.20 1.45
C TYR A 50 1.06 -15.47 1.94
N GLY A 51 1.21 -16.46 1.06
CA GLY A 51 1.93 -17.69 1.37
C GLY A 51 3.38 -17.39 1.74
N GLY A 52 3.88 -18.09 2.77
CA GLY A 52 5.22 -17.99 3.35
C GLY A 52 5.37 -19.07 4.43
N ASP A 53 6.51 -19.09 5.13
CA ASP A 53 6.75 -20.02 6.25
C ASP A 53 5.58 -20.00 7.27
N GLU A 54 5.38 -21.09 8.03
CA GLU A 54 4.33 -21.19 9.05
C GLU A 54 4.44 -20.09 10.13
N GLU A 55 5.64 -19.49 10.26
CA GLU A 55 5.96 -18.41 11.17
C GLU A 55 6.08 -17.07 10.41
N LEU A 56 5.46 -16.02 10.96
CA LEU A 56 5.50 -14.67 10.40
C LEU A 56 6.92 -14.08 10.55
N VAL A 57 7.75 -14.19 9.51
CA VAL A 57 9.12 -13.67 9.52
C VAL A 57 9.21 -12.36 8.74
N VAL A 58 9.61 -11.28 9.43
CA VAL A 58 9.95 -9.99 8.82
C VAL A 58 11.45 -9.98 8.53
N LYS A 59 11.85 -9.78 7.26
CA LYS A 59 13.23 -9.59 6.85
C LYS A 59 13.44 -8.15 6.42
N GLY A 60 14.25 -7.39 7.15
CA GLY A 60 14.61 -6.02 6.78
C GLY A 60 15.98 -5.97 6.12
N TYR A 61 16.08 -5.27 4.99
CA TYR A 61 17.33 -4.87 4.36
C TYR A 61 17.45 -3.36 4.49
N VAL A 62 18.62 -2.90 4.90
CA VAL A 62 18.93 -1.47 4.98
C VAL A 62 20.24 -1.27 4.25
N ASP A 63 20.23 -0.29 3.35
CA ASP A 63 21.42 0.14 2.65
C ASP A 63 21.59 1.65 2.82
N ALA A 64 22.83 2.09 2.91
CA ALA A 64 23.16 3.49 2.99
C ALA A 64 24.34 3.76 2.08
N SER A 65 24.15 4.68 1.13
CA SER A 65 25.19 5.15 0.26
C SER A 65 25.54 6.60 0.61
N PHE A 66 26.83 6.90 0.65
CA PHE A 66 27.35 8.24 0.84
C PHE A 66 28.08 8.64 -0.44
N ASP A 67 27.99 9.91 -0.81
CA ASP A 67 28.67 10.46 -2.00
C ASP A 67 28.24 9.83 -3.35
N THR A 68 27.03 9.26 -3.40
CA THR A 68 26.41 8.74 -4.63
C THR A 68 25.71 9.81 -5.47
N ASP A 69 25.53 11.01 -4.92
CA ASP A 69 24.98 12.17 -5.62
C ASP A 69 26.12 13.15 -5.92
N LEU A 70 26.27 13.52 -7.20
CA LEU A 70 27.35 14.36 -7.70
C LEU A 70 27.16 15.84 -7.35
N ASP A 71 25.92 16.26 -7.09
CA ASP A 71 25.59 17.67 -6.82
C ASP A 71 25.68 18.02 -5.33
N ASP A 72 25.34 17.09 -4.45
CA ASP A 72 25.47 17.23 -3.02
C ASP A 72 25.82 15.89 -2.35
N SER A 73 26.97 15.81 -1.66
CA SER A 73 27.48 14.63 -0.93
C SER A 73 26.61 14.19 0.26
N LYS A 74 25.28 14.23 0.13
CA LYS A 74 24.32 13.77 1.12
C LYS A 74 24.24 12.25 1.10
N SER A 75 24.18 11.67 2.28
CA SER A 75 23.88 10.25 2.42
C SER A 75 22.46 9.95 1.95
N GLN A 76 22.29 8.93 1.12
CA GLN A 76 21.00 8.32 0.84
C GLN A 76 20.87 7.03 1.65
N THR A 77 19.68 6.79 2.20
CA THR A 77 19.40 5.56 2.94
C THR A 77 18.16 4.91 2.35
N GLY A 78 18.31 3.67 1.91
CA GLY A 78 17.24 2.82 1.42
C GLY A 78 16.91 1.73 2.44
N TYR A 79 15.64 1.36 2.54
CA TYR A 79 15.23 0.19 3.31
C TYR A 79 14.15 -0.58 2.54
N VAL A 80 14.19 -1.91 2.68
CA VAL A 80 13.19 -2.82 2.13
C VAL A 80 12.83 -3.82 3.20
N TYR A 81 11.53 -3.98 3.46
CA TYR A 81 11.02 -5.00 4.36
C TYR A 81 10.32 -6.07 3.54
N ILE A 82 10.73 -7.32 3.72
CA ILE A 82 10.09 -8.48 3.10
C ILE A 82 9.32 -9.22 4.19
N LEU A 83 8.01 -9.37 3.99
CA LEU A 83 7.11 -10.15 4.84
C LEU A 83 6.61 -11.34 4.05
N ASN A 84 6.91 -12.56 4.51
CA ASN A 84 6.49 -13.80 3.83
C ASN A 84 6.82 -13.82 2.32
N GLY A 85 8.00 -13.31 1.93
CA GLY A 85 8.44 -13.27 0.53
C GLY A 85 7.86 -12.15 -0.33
N GLY A 86 6.93 -11.34 0.20
CA GLY A 86 6.46 -10.10 -0.44
C GLY A 86 7.21 -8.88 0.08
N ALA A 87 7.58 -7.97 -0.82
CA ALA A 87 8.23 -6.68 -0.53
C ALA A 87 7.32 -5.50 -0.87
#